data_AF-X1VC64-F1
#
_entry.id   AF-X1VC64-F1
#
_cell.length_a   1.000
_cell.length_b   1.000
_cell.length_c   1.000
_cell.angle_alpha   90.00
_cell.angle_beta   90.00
_cell.angle_gamma   90.00
#
_symmetry.space_group_name_H-M   'P 1'
#
loop_
_entity.id
_entity.type
_entity.pdbx_description
1 polymer ?
#
loop_
_entity_poly.entity_id
_entity_poly.type
_entity_poly.pdbx_seq_one_letter_code
_entity_poly.pdbx_strand_id
1 'polypeptide(L)'
;NQPYRGSEVVSGTLREDQKDGTVVAGLRYLALTGPCGDIVMDFVPKGRSVYPSWLATETMVGGAWSLAKQDNFFVFSLGMSTPWYGGIKTSKVLIYEGQYNYDEIHPEQDEWHYVPVPQTTVALAFYKPAPEGFRPMGLQPYLPSRKCGWIQKTELAQAPAILGGMVTGKRGRLRVETLPGHYLATVRFGAEQPVGPFSLSANGDSVATDLHAEAGKVESMTWPVRLRDGKLELAFDAEKAFGISTLLLQRFLT
;
A
#
# COMPACT_ATOMS: atom_id res chain seq x y z
N ASN A 1 19.10 -27.85 -12.41
CA ASN A 1 17.86 -27.05 -12.48
C ASN A 1 16.66 -27.96 -12.35
N GLN A 2 16.29 -28.33 -11.12
CA GLN A 2 14.98 -28.92 -10.88
C GLN A 2 13.98 -27.77 -10.69
N PRO A 3 12.81 -27.79 -11.35
CA PRO A 3 11.74 -26.84 -11.06
C PRO A 3 11.29 -27.04 -9.60
N TYR A 4 11.23 -25.95 -8.85
CA TYR A 4 10.82 -25.93 -7.45
C TYR A 4 9.37 -26.45 -7.33
N ARG A 5 9.12 -27.39 -6.40
CA ARG A 5 7.77 -27.88 -6.05
C ARG A 5 6.99 -26.74 -5.40
N GLY A 6 5.77 -26.50 -5.86
CA GLY A 6 4.91 -25.38 -5.45
C GLY A 6 4.73 -25.23 -3.94
N SER A 7 4.36 -24.02 -3.52
CA SER A 7 3.84 -23.75 -2.18
C SER A 7 2.81 -24.82 -1.78
N GLU A 8 3.06 -25.51 -0.67
CA GLU A 8 2.11 -26.48 -0.14
C GLU A 8 1.06 -25.74 0.68
N VAL A 9 -0.20 -25.77 0.23
CA VAL A 9 -1.33 -25.28 1.01
C VAL A 9 -1.73 -26.40 1.97
N VAL A 10 -1.45 -26.19 3.26
CA VAL A 10 -1.92 -27.08 4.33
C VAL A 10 -3.19 -26.49 4.92
N SER A 11 -4.23 -27.30 5.03
CA SER A 11 -5.50 -26.93 5.67
C SER A 11 -5.78 -27.85 6.86
N GLY A 12 -6.48 -27.33 7.86
CA GLY A 12 -6.80 -28.07 9.07
C GLY A 12 -7.67 -27.27 10.02
N THR A 13 -8.05 -27.89 11.14
CA THR A 13 -8.81 -27.25 12.22
C THR A 13 -7.91 -27.10 13.43
N LEU A 14 -7.74 -25.87 13.91
CA LEU A 14 -7.12 -25.59 15.19
C LEU A 14 -8.13 -25.94 16.29
N ARG A 15 -7.77 -26.85 17.20
CA ARG A 15 -8.65 -27.30 18.30
C ARG A 15 -8.03 -26.99 19.65
N GLU A 16 -8.88 -26.78 20.64
CA GLU A 16 -8.46 -26.55 22.03
C GLU A 16 -7.74 -27.78 22.63
N ASP A 17 -8.25 -28.98 22.32
CA ASP A 17 -7.74 -30.28 22.77
C ASP A 17 -6.50 -30.77 22.00
N GLN A 18 -6.00 -29.96 21.07
CA GLN A 18 -4.76 -30.23 20.36
C GLN A 18 -3.59 -30.27 21.36
N LYS A 19 -2.72 -31.29 21.21
CA LYS A 19 -1.47 -31.39 21.95
C LYS A 19 -0.58 -30.17 21.72
N ASP A 20 0.06 -29.71 22.78
CA ASP A 20 1.07 -28.67 22.71
C ASP A 20 2.23 -29.07 21.81
N GLY A 21 2.81 -28.06 21.14
CA GLY A 21 3.89 -28.24 20.19
C GLY A 21 3.64 -27.54 18.86
N THR A 22 4.56 -27.76 17.92
CA THR A 22 4.52 -27.15 16.58
C THR A 22 3.32 -27.67 15.79
N VAL A 23 2.47 -26.76 15.35
CA VAL A 23 1.35 -27.03 14.44
C VAL A 23 1.83 -26.98 13.00
N VAL A 24 2.51 -25.89 12.64
CA VAL A 24 3.13 -25.71 11.32
C VAL A 24 4.39 -24.87 11.47
N ALA A 25 5.44 -25.26 10.75
CA ALA A 25 6.68 -24.51 10.62
C ALA A 25 6.84 -24.02 9.17
N GLY A 26 7.55 -22.91 8.99
CA GLY A 26 7.70 -22.30 7.67
C GLY A 26 6.40 -21.68 7.15
N LEU A 27 5.69 -21.01 8.06
CA LEU A 27 4.44 -20.33 7.74
C LEU A 27 4.75 -19.03 6.98
N ARG A 28 4.14 -18.86 5.81
CA ARG A 28 4.16 -17.61 5.04
C ARG A 28 2.84 -16.84 5.17
N TYR A 29 1.74 -17.58 5.21
CA TYR A 29 0.40 -17.05 5.10
C TYR A 29 -0.55 -17.92 5.90
N LEU A 30 -1.44 -17.31 6.68
CA LEU A 30 -2.46 -18.01 7.46
C LEU A 30 -3.81 -17.36 7.26
N ALA A 31 -4.80 -18.15 6.87
CA ALA A 31 -6.19 -17.73 6.87
C ALA A 31 -6.95 -18.53 7.94
N LEU A 32 -7.65 -17.83 8.82
CA LEU A 32 -8.48 -18.40 9.88
C LEU A 32 -9.92 -18.05 9.60
N THR A 33 -10.77 -19.08 9.51
CA THR A 33 -12.22 -18.93 9.42
C THR A 33 -12.83 -19.28 10.76
N GLY A 34 -13.67 -18.39 11.30
CA GLY A 34 -14.35 -18.62 12.57
C GLY A 34 -15.72 -17.94 12.64
N PRO A 35 -16.43 -18.08 13.78
CA PRO A 35 -17.75 -17.48 13.98
C PRO A 35 -17.78 -15.96 13.86
N CYS A 36 -16.62 -15.32 14.03
CA CYS A 36 -16.46 -13.86 13.97
C CYS A 36 -16.02 -13.36 12.58
N GLY A 37 -15.95 -14.23 11.57
CA GLY A 37 -15.50 -13.91 10.22
C GLY A 37 -14.16 -14.53 9.86
N ASP A 38 -13.68 -14.16 8.67
CA ASP A 38 -12.41 -14.63 8.11
C ASP A 38 -11.32 -13.60 8.37
N ILE A 39 -10.21 -14.04 8.98
CA ILE A 39 -9.03 -13.22 9.25
C ILE A 39 -7.84 -13.82 8.50
N VAL A 40 -7.09 -12.97 7.83
CA VAL A 40 -5.87 -13.38 7.14
C VAL A 40 -4.67 -12.66 7.72
N MET A 41 -3.59 -13.42 7.91
CA MET A 41 -2.30 -12.97 8.36
C MET A 41 -1.26 -13.30 7.30
N ASP A 42 -0.69 -12.26 6.71
CA ASP A 42 0.42 -12.34 5.75
C ASP A 42 1.71 -11.96 6.46
N PHE A 43 2.57 -12.96 6.69
CA PHE A 43 3.74 -12.85 7.57
C PHE A 43 4.99 -12.32 6.87
N VAL A 44 4.93 -12.18 5.56
CA VAL A 44 6.01 -11.60 4.79
C VAL A 44 5.37 -10.83 3.65
N PRO A 45 4.66 -9.73 3.91
CA PRO A 45 3.84 -9.10 2.90
C PRO A 45 4.64 -8.86 1.64
N LYS A 46 5.86 -8.33 1.73
CA LYS A 46 6.83 -8.00 0.65
C LYS A 46 7.33 -9.10 -0.32
N GLY A 47 6.63 -10.21 -0.52
CA GLY A 47 7.02 -11.18 -1.55
C GLY A 47 8.26 -12.01 -1.20
N ARG A 48 8.79 -12.77 -2.17
CA ARG A 48 10.08 -13.50 -2.03
C ARG A 48 11.23 -12.47 -2.12
N SER A 49 11.87 -12.18 -0.99
CA SER A 49 13.15 -11.44 -0.81
C SER A 49 13.55 -10.42 -1.89
N VAL A 50 13.34 -9.13 -1.61
CA VAL A 50 13.64 -8.01 -2.51
C VAL A 50 15.13 -7.57 -2.54
N TYR A 51 16.06 -8.18 -1.79
CA TYR A 51 17.49 -7.83 -1.89
C TYR A 51 18.45 -9.01 -1.69
N PRO A 52 19.37 -9.26 -2.64
CA PRO A 52 20.49 -10.17 -2.47
C PRO A 52 21.64 -9.35 -1.91
N SER A 53 21.77 -9.31 -0.60
CA SER A 53 23.14 -9.19 -0.10
C SER A 53 23.61 -10.50 0.50
N TRP A 54 22.80 -11.27 1.25
CA TRP A 54 23.35 -12.49 1.88
C TRP A 54 22.35 -13.64 2.16
N LEU A 55 21.22 -13.72 1.44
CA LEU A 55 20.17 -14.73 1.71
C LEU A 55 19.77 -15.54 0.46
N ALA A 56 20.78 -15.98 -0.31
CA ALA A 56 20.62 -16.79 -1.52
C ALA A 56 20.32 -18.27 -1.23
N THR A 57 19.54 -18.58 -0.20
CA THR A 57 18.98 -19.91 0.00
C THR A 57 17.47 -19.82 0.16
N GLU A 58 16.78 -20.53 -0.72
CA GLU A 58 15.33 -20.56 -0.95
C GLU A 58 14.51 -21.00 0.29
N THR A 59 15.18 -21.34 1.39
CA THR A 59 14.61 -21.93 2.61
C THR A 59 14.47 -20.95 3.78
N MET A 60 15.05 -19.75 3.73
CA MET A 60 15.25 -18.95 4.96
C MET A 60 14.24 -17.82 5.22
N VAL A 61 13.51 -17.31 4.22
CA VAL A 61 12.51 -16.24 4.44
C VAL A 61 11.07 -16.78 4.49
N GLY A 62 10.77 -17.84 3.71
CA GLY A 62 9.53 -18.61 3.84
C GLY A 62 9.52 -19.59 5.03
N GLY A 63 10.60 -19.65 5.80
CA GLY A 63 10.82 -20.62 6.88
C GLY A 63 10.73 -20.06 8.31
N ALA A 64 10.60 -18.74 8.48
CA ALA A 64 10.92 -18.08 9.75
C ALA A 64 9.76 -18.05 10.76
N TRP A 65 8.52 -18.19 10.29
CA TRP A 65 7.37 -18.21 11.19
C TRP A 65 6.90 -19.62 11.46
N SER A 66 6.53 -19.87 12.71
CA SER A 66 5.83 -21.08 13.11
C SER A 66 4.59 -20.75 13.90
N LEU A 67 3.63 -21.65 13.82
CA LEU A 67 2.48 -21.70 14.71
C LEU A 67 2.70 -22.87 15.67
N ALA A 68 2.65 -22.60 16.97
CA ALA A 68 2.68 -23.62 18.00
C ALA A 68 1.47 -23.48 18.92
N LYS A 69 1.04 -24.59 19.51
CA LYS A 69 0.07 -24.60 20.61
C LYS A 69 0.83 -24.67 21.93
N GLN A 70 0.47 -23.76 22.84
CA GLN A 70 1.00 -23.68 24.20
C GLN A 70 -0.17 -23.43 25.14
N ASP A 71 -0.51 -24.42 25.97
CA ASP A 71 -1.66 -24.38 26.87
C ASP A 71 -2.94 -23.90 26.14
N ASN A 72 -3.53 -22.78 26.53
CA ASN A 72 -4.76 -22.27 25.93
C ASN A 72 -4.53 -21.31 24.75
N PHE A 73 -3.28 -21.20 24.26
CA PHE A 73 -2.89 -20.21 23.26
C PHE A 73 -2.29 -20.85 22.02
N PHE A 74 -2.55 -20.19 20.90
CA PHE A 74 -1.75 -20.36 19.68
C PHE A 74 -0.71 -19.26 19.62
N VAL A 75 0.55 -19.67 19.61
CA VAL A 75 1.71 -18.78 19.65
C VAL A 75 2.35 -18.74 18.27
N PHE A 76 2.45 -17.52 17.76
CA PHE A 76 3.19 -17.22 16.55
C PHE A 76 4.61 -16.83 16.94
N SER A 77 5.61 -17.48 16.35
CA SER A 77 7.00 -17.15 16.63
C SER A 77 7.76 -16.90 15.35
N LEU A 78 8.63 -15.88 15.38
CA LEU A 78 9.68 -15.67 14.39
C LEU A 78 10.94 -16.35 14.93
N GLY A 79 11.24 -17.56 14.46
CA GLY A 79 12.52 -18.19 14.75
C GLY A 79 13.60 -17.47 13.98
N MET A 80 14.45 -16.66 14.63
CA MET A 80 15.92 -16.84 14.81
C MET A 80 16.55 -15.56 15.41
N SER A 81 17.43 -15.69 16.41
CA SER A 81 18.57 -14.77 16.54
C SER A 81 19.73 -15.32 15.71
N THR A 82 20.40 -14.47 14.93
CA THR A 82 21.69 -14.83 14.33
C THR A 82 22.76 -14.11 15.13
N PRO A 83 23.57 -14.81 15.95
CA PRO A 83 24.54 -14.17 16.85
C PRO A 83 25.73 -13.48 16.14
N TRP A 84 25.79 -13.51 14.80
CA TRP A 84 27.00 -13.12 14.04
C TRP A 84 26.79 -12.05 12.96
N TYR A 85 25.63 -11.40 12.87
CA TYR A 85 25.36 -10.49 11.75
C TYR A 85 24.67 -9.20 12.20
N GLY A 86 25.34 -8.05 11.99
CA GLY A 86 24.86 -6.70 12.29
C GLY A 86 23.74 -6.19 11.37
N GLY A 87 22.74 -7.03 11.08
CA GLY A 87 21.55 -6.66 10.32
C GLY A 87 20.31 -6.70 11.20
N ILE A 88 19.50 -5.63 11.19
CA ILE A 88 18.18 -5.62 11.82
C ILE A 88 17.24 -6.44 10.92
N LYS A 89 16.75 -7.57 11.41
CA LYS A 89 15.69 -8.34 10.75
C LYS A 89 14.35 -7.74 11.17
N THR A 90 13.70 -7.00 10.27
CA THR A 90 12.32 -6.54 10.49
C THR A 90 11.38 -7.48 9.75
N SER A 91 10.51 -8.16 10.49
CA SER A 91 9.36 -8.86 9.92
C SER A 91 8.15 -7.92 9.99
N LYS A 92 7.38 -7.87 8.91
CA LYS A 92 6.10 -7.16 8.88
C LYS A 92 5.01 -8.22 8.80
N VAL A 93 3.91 -8.00 9.52
CA VAL A 93 2.70 -8.82 9.38
C VAL A 93 1.58 -7.89 8.94
N LEU A 94 0.86 -8.27 7.88
CA LEU A 94 -0.39 -7.63 7.51
C LEU A 94 -1.55 -8.50 8.00
N ILE A 95 -2.43 -7.94 8.83
CA ILE A 95 -3.63 -8.60 9.33
C ILE A 95 -4.84 -7.88 8.76
N TYR A 96 -5.73 -8.61 8.10
CA TYR A 96 -6.92 -8.02 7.50
C TYR A 96 -8.08 -9.04 7.45
N GLU A 97 -9.31 -8.52 7.33
CA GLU A 97 -10.51 -9.33 7.18
C GLU A 97 -10.70 -9.74 5.72
N GLY A 98 -11.02 -11.00 5.48
CA GLY A 98 -11.29 -11.52 4.14
C GLY A 98 -10.96 -13.00 3.96
N GLN A 99 -11.34 -13.55 2.81
CA GLN A 99 -11.04 -14.93 2.45
C GLN A 99 -9.58 -15.10 2.02
N TYR A 100 -9.08 -16.33 2.11
CA TYR A 100 -7.79 -16.71 1.54
C TYR A 100 -7.76 -16.41 0.03
N ASN A 101 -6.86 -15.52 -0.38
CA ASN A 101 -6.69 -15.09 -1.77
C ASN A 101 -5.22 -14.73 -2.08
N TYR A 102 -4.29 -15.60 -1.67
CA TYR A 102 -2.84 -15.36 -1.76
C TYR A 102 -2.37 -14.85 -3.14
N ASP A 103 -2.75 -15.53 -4.23
CA ASP A 103 -2.32 -15.16 -5.59
C ASP A 103 -2.88 -13.80 -6.05
N GLU A 104 -4.07 -13.42 -5.56
CA GLU A 104 -4.67 -12.12 -5.87
C GLU A 104 -3.97 -10.96 -5.13
N ILE A 105 -3.33 -11.25 -4.00
CA ILE A 105 -2.59 -10.29 -3.18
C ILE A 105 -1.12 -10.21 -3.58
N HIS A 106 -0.57 -11.31 -4.08
CA HIS A 106 0.79 -11.40 -4.58
C HIS A 106 0.82 -11.80 -6.06
N PRO A 107 0.17 -11.06 -6.98
CA PRO A 107 0.10 -11.45 -8.39
C PRO A 107 1.45 -11.43 -9.12
N GLU A 108 2.49 -10.90 -8.49
CA GLU A 108 3.81 -10.70 -9.09
C GLU A 108 4.84 -11.77 -8.71
N GLN A 109 4.46 -12.90 -8.09
CA GLN A 109 5.43 -13.90 -7.59
C GLN A 109 6.44 -14.38 -8.64
N ASP A 110 6.00 -14.42 -9.90
CA ASP A 110 6.81 -14.85 -11.05
C ASP A 110 7.73 -13.74 -11.59
N GLU A 111 7.50 -12.48 -11.24
CA GLU A 111 8.25 -11.32 -11.76
C GLU A 111 9.46 -10.94 -10.88
N TRP A 112 9.56 -11.47 -9.65
CA TRP A 112 10.62 -11.13 -8.69
C TRP A 112 11.93 -11.89 -8.89
N HIS A 113 12.40 -11.99 -10.14
CA HIS A 113 13.73 -12.47 -10.47
C HIS A 113 14.69 -11.31 -10.73
N TYR A 114 15.51 -10.85 -9.77
CA TYR A 114 16.69 -9.98 -10.02
C TYR A 114 16.48 -8.75 -10.96
N VAL A 115 15.25 -8.34 -11.23
CA VAL A 115 14.92 -7.21 -12.11
C VAL A 115 14.76 -5.98 -11.22
N PRO A 116 15.24 -4.80 -11.64
CA PRO A 116 14.99 -3.57 -10.91
C PRO A 116 13.51 -3.48 -10.58
N VAL A 117 13.21 -3.42 -9.29
CA VAL A 117 11.84 -3.30 -8.79
C VAL A 117 11.15 -2.17 -9.57
N PRO A 118 10.03 -2.42 -10.27
CA PRO A 118 9.29 -1.36 -10.94
C PRO A 118 9.04 -0.23 -9.95
N GLN A 119 9.04 1.03 -10.39
CA GLN A 119 8.80 2.18 -9.50
C GLN A 119 7.57 1.94 -8.62
N THR A 120 7.80 1.61 -7.35
CA THR A 120 6.76 1.27 -6.36
C THR A 120 6.08 2.51 -5.80
N THR A 121 6.53 3.67 -6.24
CA THR A 121 6.05 4.96 -5.77
C THR A 121 5.66 5.83 -6.94
N VAL A 122 4.41 6.30 -6.94
CA VAL A 122 3.97 7.38 -7.83
C VAL A 122 3.91 8.65 -7.01
N ALA A 123 4.81 9.60 -7.29
CA ALA A 123 4.87 10.89 -6.63
C ALA A 123 4.54 12.00 -7.62
N LEU A 124 3.45 12.73 -7.38
CA LEU A 124 2.95 13.81 -8.25
C LEU A 124 2.94 15.13 -7.47
N ALA A 125 3.54 16.17 -8.04
CA ALA A 125 3.47 17.53 -7.52
C ALA A 125 2.57 18.38 -8.41
N PHE A 126 1.58 19.03 -7.83
CA PHE A 126 0.63 19.88 -8.56
C PHE A 126 1.12 21.32 -8.68
N TYR A 127 2.43 21.55 -8.58
CA TYR A 127 3.08 22.85 -8.69
C TYR A 127 4.47 22.73 -9.32
N LYS A 128 5.09 23.88 -9.61
CA LYS A 128 6.44 23.98 -10.13
C LYS A 128 7.24 25.04 -9.35
N PRO A 129 8.55 24.83 -9.11
CA PRO A 129 9.29 23.59 -9.36
C PRO A 129 8.79 22.44 -8.46
N ALA A 130 8.81 21.21 -8.97
CA ALA A 130 8.45 20.04 -8.18
C ALA A 130 9.62 19.64 -7.27
N PRO A 131 9.36 19.11 -6.06
CA PRO A 131 10.40 18.53 -5.22
C PRO A 131 11.12 17.37 -5.92
N GLU A 132 12.33 17.05 -5.46
CA GLU A 132 13.07 15.90 -5.95
C GLU A 132 12.24 14.61 -5.80
N GLY A 133 12.26 13.76 -6.84
CA GLY A 133 11.48 12.53 -6.88
C GLY A 133 10.00 12.71 -7.24
N PHE A 134 9.47 13.94 -7.28
CA PHE A 134 8.09 14.21 -7.71
C PHE A 134 8.01 14.58 -9.19
N ARG A 135 7.06 13.96 -9.89
CA ARG A 135 6.72 14.36 -11.25
C ARG A 135 5.86 15.63 -11.22
N PRO A 136 6.25 16.73 -11.91
CA PRO A 136 5.43 17.92 -12.01
C PRO A 136 4.19 17.66 -12.87
N MET A 137 3.02 17.84 -12.27
CA MET A 137 1.71 17.62 -12.88
C MET A 137 0.94 18.91 -13.12
N GLY A 138 0.94 19.85 -12.17
CA GLY A 138 0.10 21.07 -12.26
C GLY A 138 -1.32 20.78 -12.78
N LEU A 139 -1.75 21.52 -13.80
CA LEU A 139 -3.06 21.37 -14.47
C LEU A 139 -3.05 20.44 -15.71
N GLN A 140 -2.08 19.53 -15.85
CA GLN A 140 -1.93 18.71 -17.07
C GLN A 140 -3.12 17.74 -17.27
N PRO A 141 -3.65 17.61 -18.50
CA PRO A 141 -4.73 16.67 -18.77
C PRO A 141 -4.23 15.23 -18.65
N TYR A 142 -5.14 14.30 -18.40
CA TYR A 142 -4.81 12.88 -18.48
C TYR A 142 -4.31 12.54 -19.89
N LEU A 143 -3.17 11.87 -19.94
CA LEU A 143 -2.59 11.32 -21.16
C LEU A 143 -2.26 9.84 -20.93
N PRO A 144 -2.75 8.90 -21.77
CA PRO A 144 -2.42 7.47 -21.63
C PRO A 144 -0.91 7.20 -21.59
N SER A 145 -0.14 7.91 -22.40
CA SER A 145 1.33 7.79 -22.44
C SER A 145 2.02 8.20 -21.14
N ARG A 146 1.40 9.08 -20.35
CA ARG A 146 1.92 9.51 -19.03
C ARG A 146 1.28 8.75 -17.88
N LYS A 147 0.25 7.94 -18.14
CA LYS A 147 -0.49 7.17 -17.14
C LYS A 147 -1.05 8.03 -15.99
N CYS A 148 -1.28 9.32 -16.23
CA CYS A 148 -1.79 10.22 -15.19
C CYS A 148 -2.32 11.54 -15.77
N GLY A 149 -3.17 12.21 -15.00
CA GLY A 149 -3.57 13.60 -15.20
C GLY A 149 -5.03 13.85 -14.89
N TRP A 150 -5.44 15.11 -15.04
CA TRP A 150 -6.81 15.52 -14.79
C TRP A 150 -7.71 15.05 -15.94
N ILE A 151 -8.70 14.23 -15.63
CA ILE A 151 -9.75 13.80 -16.57
C ILE A 151 -10.93 14.78 -16.58
N GLN A 152 -11.09 15.58 -15.52
CA GLN A 152 -12.04 16.69 -15.45
C GLN A 152 -11.32 17.92 -14.87
N LYS A 153 -11.34 19.03 -15.61
CA LYS A 153 -10.61 20.28 -15.29
C LYS A 153 -11.50 21.49 -15.01
N THR A 154 -12.80 21.29 -14.86
CA THR A 154 -13.73 22.40 -14.67
C THR A 154 -13.35 23.17 -13.41
N GLU A 155 -13.09 24.47 -13.53
CA GLU A 155 -12.77 25.35 -12.40
C GLU A 155 -11.46 25.01 -11.67
N LEU A 156 -10.50 24.37 -12.34
CA LEU A 156 -9.16 24.16 -11.79
C LEU A 156 -8.23 25.32 -12.12
N ALA A 157 -7.55 25.84 -11.10
CA ALA A 157 -6.53 26.88 -11.23
C ALA A 157 -5.27 26.51 -10.45
N GLN A 158 -4.16 27.12 -10.84
CA GLN A 158 -2.92 27.08 -10.08
C GLN A 158 -3.00 28.20 -9.02
N ALA A 159 -2.66 27.89 -7.77
CA ALA A 159 -2.60 28.85 -6.69
C ALA A 159 -1.29 28.72 -5.90
N PRO A 160 -0.82 29.80 -5.26
CA PRO A 160 0.30 29.74 -4.33
C PRO A 160 -0.05 28.87 -3.11
N ALA A 161 0.94 28.18 -2.58
CA ALA A 161 0.84 27.41 -1.34
C ALA A 161 2.16 27.52 -0.56
N ILE A 162 2.12 27.17 0.71
CA ILE A 162 3.26 27.32 1.64
C ILE A 162 4.53 26.62 1.12
N LEU A 163 4.37 25.45 0.48
CA LEU A 163 5.47 24.64 -0.05
C LEU A 163 5.67 24.81 -1.57
N GLY A 164 5.24 25.95 -2.13
CA GLY A 164 5.37 26.29 -3.55
C GLY A 164 4.02 26.61 -4.17
N GLY A 165 3.21 25.59 -4.46
CA GLY A 165 1.90 25.80 -5.06
C GLY A 165 0.94 24.64 -4.88
N MET A 166 -0.25 24.83 -5.43
CA MET A 166 -1.31 23.82 -5.44
C MET A 166 -2.20 23.97 -6.67
N VAL A 167 -2.95 22.91 -6.98
CA VAL A 167 -4.14 23.02 -7.81
C VAL A 167 -5.35 23.22 -6.91
N THR A 168 -6.13 24.24 -7.19
CA THR A 168 -7.34 24.61 -6.47
C THR A 168 -8.54 24.60 -7.40
N GLY A 169 -9.72 24.35 -6.86
CA GLY A 169 -10.97 24.41 -7.61
C GLY A 169 -12.15 23.90 -6.81
N LYS A 170 -13.35 23.95 -7.36
CA LYS A 170 -14.54 23.36 -6.73
C LYS A 170 -14.67 21.87 -7.01
N ARG A 171 -14.40 21.47 -8.25
CA ARG A 171 -14.53 20.09 -8.69
C ARG A 171 -13.34 19.67 -9.53
N GLY A 172 -12.80 18.50 -9.27
CA GLY A 172 -11.67 17.97 -10.03
C GLY A 172 -11.68 16.46 -10.03
N ARG A 173 -11.36 15.85 -11.17
CA ARG A 173 -11.11 14.41 -11.24
C ARG A 173 -9.73 14.13 -11.81
N LEU A 174 -8.96 13.37 -11.06
CA LEU A 174 -7.61 12.95 -11.40
C LEU A 174 -7.61 11.44 -11.65
N ARG A 175 -6.96 11.01 -12.72
CA ARG A 175 -6.66 9.59 -12.95
C ARG A 175 -5.16 9.36 -12.84
N VAL A 176 -4.79 8.25 -12.20
CA VAL A 176 -3.43 7.74 -12.12
C VAL A 176 -3.47 6.24 -12.43
N GLU A 177 -2.57 5.78 -13.28
CA GLU A 177 -2.40 4.36 -13.58
C GLU A 177 -1.01 3.90 -13.16
N THR A 178 -0.97 2.76 -12.48
CA THR A 178 0.20 2.10 -11.93
C THR A 178 -0.02 0.59 -12.00
N LEU A 179 0.79 -0.20 -11.30
CA LEU A 179 0.59 -1.64 -11.21
C LEU A 179 -0.61 -1.98 -10.30
N PRO A 180 -1.33 -3.07 -10.55
CA PRO A 180 -2.29 -3.58 -9.57
C PRO A 180 -1.64 -3.85 -8.21
N GLY A 181 -2.37 -3.65 -7.11
CA GLY A 181 -1.87 -3.98 -5.77
C GLY A 181 -2.44 -3.11 -4.67
N HIS A 182 -1.87 -3.23 -3.48
CA HIS A 182 -2.23 -2.42 -2.32
C HIS A 182 -1.28 -1.21 -2.22
N TYR A 183 -1.84 -0.04 -1.94
CA TYR A 183 -1.10 1.21 -1.83
C TYR A 183 -1.51 1.96 -0.58
N LEU A 184 -0.57 2.71 -0.02
CA LEU A 184 -0.83 3.82 0.88
C LEU A 184 -0.87 5.10 0.05
N ALA A 185 -2.07 5.64 -0.15
CA ALA A 185 -2.26 6.91 -0.83
C ALA A 185 -2.15 8.05 0.18
N THR A 186 -1.39 9.09 -0.15
CA THR A 186 -1.25 10.30 0.65
C THR A 186 -1.48 11.53 -0.21
N VAL A 187 -2.46 12.34 0.18
CA VAL A 187 -2.72 13.65 -0.43
C VAL A 187 -2.29 14.72 0.56
N ARG A 188 -1.50 15.68 0.10
CA ARG A 188 -1.18 16.90 0.86
C ARG A 188 -1.95 18.07 0.30
N PHE A 189 -2.54 18.84 1.19
CA PHE A 189 -3.36 20.00 0.87
C PHE A 189 -3.08 21.13 1.85
N GLY A 190 -3.36 22.37 1.43
CA GLY A 190 -3.07 23.56 2.22
C GLY A 190 -2.53 24.70 1.37
N ALA A 191 -2.78 25.93 1.81
CA ALA A 191 -2.41 27.14 1.09
C ALA A 191 -2.09 28.28 2.05
N GLU A 192 -1.67 29.43 1.50
CA GLU A 192 -1.57 30.67 2.27
C GLU A 192 -2.94 31.13 2.78
N GLN A 193 -4.01 30.78 2.07
CA GLN A 193 -5.40 31.02 2.45
C GLN A 193 -6.06 29.72 2.94
N PRO A 194 -7.16 29.79 3.70
CA PRO A 194 -7.88 28.59 4.11
C PRO A 194 -8.40 27.81 2.89
N VAL A 195 -8.31 26.48 2.94
CA VAL A 195 -8.87 25.57 1.92
C VAL A 195 -9.88 24.63 2.56
N GLY A 196 -10.88 24.23 1.78
CA GLY A 196 -11.98 23.42 2.26
C GLY A 196 -13.13 24.21 2.92
N PRO A 197 -14.11 23.51 3.49
CA PRO A 197 -14.21 22.05 3.53
C PRO A 197 -14.37 21.44 2.12
N PHE A 198 -13.79 20.25 1.92
CA PHE A 198 -13.96 19.49 0.69
C PHE A 198 -14.00 17.98 0.94
N SER A 199 -14.60 17.27 0.00
CA SER A 199 -14.68 15.81 -0.01
C SER A 199 -13.67 15.21 -0.99
N LEU A 200 -13.22 14.00 -0.65
CA LEU A 200 -12.35 13.16 -1.46
C LEU A 200 -12.98 11.78 -1.60
N SER A 201 -13.17 11.34 -2.84
CA SER A 201 -13.49 9.95 -3.15
C SER A 201 -12.41 9.30 -3.99
N ALA A 202 -12.25 7.99 -3.83
CA ALA A 202 -11.30 7.17 -4.57
C ALA A 202 -12.06 6.01 -5.21
N ASN A 203 -11.96 5.88 -6.54
CA ASN A 203 -12.65 4.84 -7.32
C ASN A 203 -14.18 4.76 -7.08
N GLY A 204 -14.80 5.89 -6.72
CA GLY A 204 -16.24 5.99 -6.43
C GLY A 204 -16.59 5.91 -4.94
N ASP A 205 -15.70 5.38 -4.10
CA ASP A 205 -15.93 5.25 -2.66
C ASP A 205 -15.52 6.53 -1.92
N SER A 206 -16.32 6.93 -0.92
CA SER A 206 -16.01 8.08 -0.08
C SER A 206 -14.80 7.77 0.82
N VAL A 207 -13.78 8.62 0.77
CA VAL A 207 -12.59 8.52 1.63
C VAL A 207 -12.69 9.52 2.78
N ALA A 208 -13.07 10.77 2.51
CA ALA A 208 -13.34 11.80 3.50
C ALA A 208 -14.31 12.86 2.96
N THR A 209 -15.02 13.55 3.86
CA THR A 209 -16.06 14.53 3.50
C THR A 209 -15.83 15.94 4.04
N ASP A 210 -14.88 16.14 4.96
CA ASP A 210 -14.67 17.42 5.64
C ASP A 210 -13.17 17.78 5.76
N LEU A 211 -12.44 17.62 4.65
CA LEU A 211 -11.03 18.00 4.60
C LEU A 211 -10.91 19.52 4.54
N HIS A 212 -10.13 20.09 5.46
CA HIS A 212 -9.86 21.52 5.50
C HIS A 212 -8.47 21.79 6.07
N ALA A 213 -7.87 22.89 5.66
CA ALA A 213 -6.63 23.39 6.25
C ALA A 213 -6.75 24.89 6.47
N GLU A 214 -6.31 25.35 7.65
CA GLU A 214 -6.25 26.77 7.96
C GLU A 214 -5.20 27.49 7.10
N ALA A 215 -5.31 28.81 7.03
CA ALA A 215 -4.31 29.66 6.40
C ALA A 215 -2.91 29.38 6.96
N GLY A 216 -1.94 29.14 6.08
CA GLY A 216 -0.55 28.92 6.49
C GLY A 216 -0.27 27.52 7.07
N LYS A 217 -1.23 26.59 7.01
CA LYS A 217 -1.03 25.18 7.39
C LYS A 217 -1.03 24.24 6.17
N VAL A 218 -0.24 23.17 6.30
CA VAL A 218 -0.24 22.04 5.36
C VAL A 218 -0.74 20.83 6.11
N GLU A 219 -1.81 20.24 5.61
CA GLU A 219 -2.41 19.02 6.14
C GLU A 219 -2.14 17.85 5.20
N SER A 220 -2.24 16.65 5.74
CA SER A 220 -2.08 15.41 4.98
C SER A 220 -3.18 14.43 5.34
N MET A 221 -3.73 13.79 4.32
CA MET A 221 -4.62 12.64 4.49
C MET A 221 -3.96 11.41 3.88
N THR A 222 -3.92 10.33 4.65
CA THR A 222 -3.33 9.07 4.23
C THR A 222 -4.32 7.93 4.44
N TRP A 223 -4.52 7.09 3.43
CA TRP A 223 -5.44 5.95 3.48
C TRP A 223 -4.94 4.77 2.64
N PRO A 224 -5.28 3.53 3.00
CA PRO A 224 -5.02 2.37 2.16
C PRO A 224 -5.96 2.33 0.97
N VAL A 225 -5.47 1.95 -0.20
CA VAL A 225 -6.28 1.72 -1.41
C VAL A 225 -5.81 0.48 -2.15
N ARG A 226 -6.75 -0.35 -2.59
CA ARG A 226 -6.49 -1.51 -3.44
C ARG A 226 -6.82 -1.17 -4.89
N LEU A 227 -5.84 -1.31 -5.78
CA LEU A 227 -6.00 -1.08 -7.22
C LEU A 227 -6.05 -2.43 -7.93
N ARG A 228 -7.24 -2.88 -8.34
CA ARG A 228 -7.41 -4.19 -8.99
C ARG A 228 -6.89 -4.22 -10.43
N ASP A 229 -7.08 -3.12 -11.15
CA ASP A 229 -6.67 -2.95 -12.55
C ASP A 229 -5.54 -1.92 -12.70
N GLY A 230 -4.88 -1.58 -11.59
CA GLY A 230 -3.83 -0.57 -11.54
C GLY A 230 -4.33 0.87 -11.72
N LYS A 231 -5.66 1.13 -11.72
CA LYS A 231 -6.21 2.47 -11.89
C LYS A 231 -6.71 3.05 -10.57
N LEU A 232 -6.31 4.29 -10.31
CA LEU A 232 -6.84 5.15 -9.26
C LEU A 232 -7.48 6.37 -9.87
N GLU A 233 -8.75 6.57 -9.57
CA GLU A 233 -9.46 7.82 -9.83
C GLU A 233 -9.78 8.52 -8.53
N LEU A 234 -9.31 9.76 -8.40
CA LEU A 234 -9.65 10.64 -7.30
C LEU A 234 -10.65 11.68 -7.78
N ALA A 235 -11.71 11.89 -7.02
CA ALA A 235 -12.60 13.04 -7.21
C ALA A 235 -12.56 13.95 -5.98
N PHE A 236 -12.47 15.24 -6.24
CA PHE A 236 -12.49 16.30 -5.25
C PHE A 236 -13.74 17.14 -5.49
N ASP A 237 -14.53 17.39 -4.45
CA ASP A 237 -15.70 18.27 -4.50
C ASP A 237 -15.73 19.20 -3.27
N ALA A 238 -15.85 20.50 -3.51
CA ALA A 238 -15.88 21.55 -2.52
C ALA A 238 -16.93 22.61 -2.87
N GLU A 239 -17.60 23.16 -1.86
CA GLU A 239 -18.51 24.30 -2.06
C GLU A 239 -17.74 25.57 -2.46
N LYS A 240 -16.61 25.81 -1.79
CA LYS A 240 -15.72 26.96 -2.02
C LYS A 240 -14.53 26.60 -2.90
N ALA A 241 -13.59 25.83 -2.37
CA ALA A 241 -12.44 25.31 -3.09
C ALA A 241 -11.72 24.22 -2.29
N PHE A 242 -11.24 23.17 -2.97
CA PHE A 242 -10.16 22.31 -2.47
C PHE A 242 -8.81 22.90 -2.88
N GLY A 243 -7.70 22.45 -2.27
CA GLY A 243 -6.35 22.88 -2.65
C GLY A 243 -5.31 21.78 -2.49
N ILE A 244 -4.98 21.04 -3.55
CA ILE A 244 -4.06 19.89 -3.50
C ILE A 244 -2.67 20.27 -3.98
N SER A 245 -1.65 20.00 -3.16
CA SER A 245 -0.24 20.25 -3.49
C SER A 245 0.46 19.01 -4.04
N THR A 246 0.26 17.84 -3.42
CA THR A 246 0.92 16.61 -3.85
C THR A 246 0.04 15.38 -3.68
N LEU A 247 0.24 14.38 -4.54
CA LEU A 247 -0.24 13.01 -4.36
C LEU A 247 0.96 12.07 -4.31
N LEU A 248 0.97 11.18 -3.34
CA LEU A 248 1.92 10.10 -3.21
C LEU A 248 1.17 8.77 -3.14
N LEU A 249 1.46 7.84 -4.03
CA LEU A 249 1.02 6.45 -3.95
C LEU A 249 2.24 5.61 -3.62
N GLN A 250 2.34 5.13 -2.39
CA GLN A 250 3.36 4.20 -1.98
C GLN A 250 2.78 2.81 -2.01
N ARG A 251 3.22 1.97 -2.96
CA ARG A 251 2.82 0.58 -2.99
C ARG A 251 3.26 -0.07 -1.68
N PHE A 252 2.35 -0.78 -1.02
CA PHE A 252 2.78 -1.82 -0.10
C PHE A 252 3.49 -2.82 -0.97
N LEU A 253 4.82 -2.82 -0.89
CA LEU A 253 5.60 -3.93 -1.39
C LEU A 253 5.01 -5.16 -0.72
N THR A 254 4.22 -5.91 -1.49
CA THR A 254 3.83 -7.27 -1.17
C THR A 254 4.70 -8.26 -1.94
#